data_AF-A0AAJ4BQE2-F1
#
_entry.id   AF-A0AAJ4BQE2-F1
#
_cell.length_a   1.000
_cell.length_b   1.000
_cell.length_c   1.000
_cell.angle_alpha   90.00
_cell.angle_beta   90.00
_cell.angle_gamma   90.00
#
_symmetry.space_group_name_H-M   'P 1'
#
loop_
_entity.id
_entity.type
_entity.pdbx_description
1 polymer ?
#
loop_
_entity_poly.entity_id
_entity_poly.type
_entity_poly.pdbx_seq_one_letter_code
_entity_poly.pdbx_strand_id
1 'polypeptide(L)'
;MKVEKNNKIFAAPILFSLLMLQCAPVWSGQVTSVVSNDLTSAVAWRQTAAEFEALYYQGFNIAKMRLDSALQAHKAGDRPLAIISDIDDTVLSSNSYWGYMINSGKEFFDDAAWDKWVAENGPVATPGAVEFLNYAQSKGVEVFYVTSRDQGDKTYEYALANLRNSKLPFADEKHLTVYRDTSNKEPRQLEIAKDYEVVVMLGDNLNDFKRKYYVSDVQQRMALMTEDKQQFGRKFVLFPNPTDGHWLKAIFGDSEPPATPQNSAKFKAAAASRAWQP
;
A
#
# COMPACT_ATOMS: atom_id res chain seq x y z
N MET A 1 14.09 77.44 -70.02
CA MET A 1 13.87 78.72 -69.34
C MET A 1 13.02 78.43 -68.10
N LYS A 2 13.60 78.54 -66.90
CA LYS A 2 12.93 78.34 -65.59
C LYS A 2 12.30 79.67 -65.12
N VAL A 3 11.55 79.58 -64.02
CA VAL A 3 10.96 80.65 -63.17
C VAL A 3 9.54 81.02 -63.65
N GLU A 4 8.47 81.02 -62.85
CA GLU A 4 8.30 81.23 -61.40
C GLU A 4 7.05 80.53 -60.83
N LYS A 5 7.05 80.29 -59.51
CA LYS A 5 5.94 79.77 -58.68
C LYS A 5 5.11 80.94 -58.12
N ASN A 6 3.86 80.71 -57.72
CA ASN A 6 3.44 81.07 -56.37
C ASN A 6 2.15 80.42 -55.83
N ASN A 7 2.34 79.74 -54.70
CA ASN A 7 1.57 79.66 -53.46
C ASN A 7 0.05 79.40 -53.46
N LYS A 8 -0.31 78.21 -52.95
CA LYS A 8 -1.56 77.98 -52.21
C LYS A 8 -1.22 77.41 -50.83
N ILE A 9 -1.76 78.06 -49.81
CA ILE A 9 -1.63 77.74 -48.39
C ILE A 9 -2.46 76.49 -48.08
N PHE A 10 -1.85 75.48 -47.44
CA PHE A 10 -2.54 74.29 -46.92
C PHE A 10 -2.75 74.45 -45.40
N ALA A 11 -4.01 74.32 -44.97
CA ALA A 11 -4.36 74.16 -43.56
C ALA A 11 -4.27 72.67 -43.17
N ALA A 12 -3.51 72.36 -42.14
CA ALA A 12 -3.37 71.01 -41.58
C ALA A 12 -4.45 70.74 -40.52
N PRO A 13 -5.10 69.57 -40.50
CA PRO A 13 -5.96 69.18 -39.40
C PRO A 13 -5.14 68.49 -38.30
N ILE A 14 -5.41 68.91 -37.06
CA ILE A 14 -4.85 68.39 -35.81
C ILE A 14 -5.45 67.00 -35.55
N LEU A 15 -4.61 65.96 -35.52
CA LEU A 15 -5.01 64.61 -35.09
C LEU A 15 -5.17 64.58 -33.56
N PHE A 16 -6.39 64.30 -33.10
CA PHE A 16 -6.72 64.05 -31.71
C PHE A 16 -6.51 62.56 -31.40
N SER A 17 -5.39 62.22 -30.78
CA SER A 17 -5.06 60.85 -30.35
C SER A 17 -5.91 60.46 -29.14
N LEU A 18 -6.98 59.69 -29.35
CA LEU A 18 -7.68 58.98 -28.28
C LEU A 18 -6.78 57.85 -27.75
N LEU A 19 -6.19 58.04 -26.56
CA LEU A 19 -5.65 56.93 -25.77
C LEU A 19 -6.82 56.08 -25.25
N MET A 20 -7.06 54.93 -25.87
CA MET A 20 -7.90 53.89 -25.29
C MET A 20 -7.11 53.23 -24.14
N LEU A 21 -7.40 53.60 -22.90
CA LEU A 21 -7.05 52.76 -21.74
C LEU A 21 -7.92 51.48 -21.81
N GLN A 22 -7.38 50.44 -22.43
CA GLN A 22 -7.90 49.09 -22.24
C GLN A 22 -7.48 48.61 -20.85
N CYS A 23 -8.38 48.75 -19.87
CA CYS A 23 -8.31 47.93 -18.66
C CYS A 23 -8.50 46.47 -19.07
N ALA A 24 -7.40 45.75 -19.25
CA ALA A 24 -7.46 44.30 -19.30
C ALA A 24 -8.07 43.79 -17.98
N PRO A 25 -9.03 42.85 -18.00
CA PRO A 25 -9.45 42.21 -16.77
C PRO A 25 -8.23 41.49 -16.21
N VAL A 26 -7.77 41.92 -15.03
CA VAL A 26 -6.83 41.14 -14.22
C VAL A 26 -7.60 39.89 -13.83
N TRP A 27 -7.40 38.82 -14.60
CA TRP A 27 -7.76 37.48 -14.18
C TRP A 27 -6.86 37.17 -12.98
N SER A 28 -7.35 37.49 -11.77
CA SER A 28 -6.83 36.85 -10.58
C SER A 28 -7.20 35.39 -10.72
N GLY A 29 -6.33 34.60 -11.33
CA GLY A 29 -6.42 33.16 -11.22
C GLY A 29 -6.44 32.86 -9.73
N GLN A 30 -7.61 32.51 -9.21
CA GLN A 30 -7.65 31.72 -8.00
C GLN A 30 -6.84 30.47 -8.36
N VAL A 31 -5.60 30.43 -7.89
CA VAL A 31 -4.92 29.17 -7.69
C VAL A 31 -5.79 28.47 -6.67
N THR A 32 -6.82 27.77 -7.12
CA THR A 32 -7.37 26.66 -6.35
C THR A 32 -6.17 25.76 -6.20
N SER A 33 -5.48 25.85 -5.07
CA SER A 33 -4.50 24.86 -4.70
C SER A 33 -5.27 23.55 -4.75
N VAL A 34 -5.08 22.77 -5.81
CA VAL A 34 -5.60 21.41 -5.85
C VAL A 34 -4.95 20.76 -4.64
N VAL A 35 -5.75 20.53 -3.59
CA VAL A 35 -5.29 19.83 -2.41
C VAL A 35 -4.98 18.43 -2.92
N SER A 36 -3.69 18.17 -3.13
CA SER A 36 -3.21 16.89 -3.59
C SER A 36 -3.30 15.94 -2.41
N ASN A 37 -4.23 14.99 -2.44
CA ASN A 37 -4.29 13.93 -1.45
C ASN A 37 -3.14 12.93 -1.70
N ASP A 38 -2.29 12.75 -0.69
CA ASP A 38 -1.08 11.91 -0.73
C ASP A 38 -1.34 10.43 -1.11
N LEU A 39 -2.58 9.93 -0.93
CA LEU A 39 -2.97 8.56 -1.28
C LEU A 39 -3.44 8.40 -2.72
N THR A 40 -3.76 9.49 -3.45
CA THR A 40 -4.51 9.42 -4.72
C THR A 40 -3.90 8.45 -5.72
N SER A 41 -2.61 8.59 -6.03
CA SER A 41 -1.93 7.74 -7.01
C SER A 41 -1.76 6.29 -6.52
N ALA A 42 -1.49 6.10 -5.23
CA ALA A 42 -1.33 4.77 -4.64
C ALA A 42 -2.66 3.99 -4.67
N VAL A 43 -3.76 4.62 -4.27
CA VAL A 43 -5.10 4.02 -4.26
C VAL A 43 -5.62 3.81 -5.68
N ALA A 44 -5.38 4.75 -6.60
CA ALA A 44 -5.71 4.55 -8.01
C ALA A 44 -5.00 3.32 -8.58
N TRP A 45 -3.69 3.17 -8.34
CA TRP A 45 -2.95 2.00 -8.79
C TRP A 45 -3.50 0.71 -8.16
N ARG A 46 -3.75 0.68 -6.85
CA ARG A 46 -4.36 -0.48 -6.17
C ARG A 46 -5.74 -0.86 -6.72
N GLN A 47 -6.56 0.12 -7.12
CA GLN A 47 -7.92 -0.13 -7.58
C GLN A 47 -8.04 -0.44 -9.07
N THR A 48 -7.16 0.09 -9.91
CA THR A 48 -7.37 0.07 -11.37
C THR A 48 -6.23 -0.56 -12.15
N ALA A 49 -5.04 -0.73 -11.58
CA ALA A 49 -3.92 -1.31 -12.31
C ALA A 49 -4.08 -2.83 -12.42
N ALA A 50 -4.08 -3.35 -13.65
CA ALA A 50 -4.01 -4.79 -13.86
C ALA A 50 -2.72 -5.37 -13.28
N GLU A 51 -1.65 -4.57 -13.21
CA GLU A 51 -0.38 -4.92 -12.58
C GLU A 51 -0.52 -5.21 -11.08
N PHE A 52 -1.44 -4.54 -10.38
CA PHE A 52 -1.70 -4.82 -8.96
C PHE A 52 -2.20 -6.25 -8.79
N GLU A 53 -3.26 -6.65 -9.49
CA GLU A 53 -3.77 -8.02 -9.43
C GLU A 53 -2.75 -9.04 -9.96
N ALA A 54 -2.05 -8.72 -11.06
CA ALA A 54 -1.01 -9.58 -11.62
C ALA A 54 0.11 -9.89 -10.62
N LEU A 55 0.48 -8.93 -9.76
CA LEU A 55 1.47 -9.14 -8.70
C LEU A 55 0.97 -10.09 -7.61
N TYR A 56 -0.33 -10.07 -7.26
CA TYR A 56 -0.91 -11.09 -6.37
C TYR A 56 -0.87 -12.48 -7.00
N TYR A 57 -1.34 -12.62 -8.25
CA TYR A 57 -1.25 -13.90 -8.96
C TYR A 57 0.20 -14.40 -9.07
N GLN A 58 1.15 -13.52 -9.37
CA GLN A 58 2.57 -13.85 -9.41
C GLN A 58 3.07 -14.35 -8.05
N GLY A 59 2.72 -13.65 -6.96
CA GLY A 59 3.07 -14.05 -5.60
C GLY A 59 2.56 -15.45 -5.27
N PHE A 60 1.27 -15.71 -5.47
CA PHE A 60 0.67 -17.02 -5.20
C PHE A 60 1.17 -18.13 -6.14
N ASN A 61 1.46 -17.83 -7.41
CA ASN A 61 2.11 -18.78 -8.31
C ASN A 61 3.50 -19.18 -7.83
N ILE A 62 4.29 -18.22 -7.33
CA ILE A 62 5.59 -18.51 -6.72
C ILE A 62 5.42 -19.34 -5.45
N ALA A 63 4.48 -18.98 -4.58
CA ALA A 63 4.17 -19.74 -3.37
C ALA A 63 3.81 -21.20 -3.70
N LYS A 64 2.99 -21.41 -4.73
CA LYS A 64 2.64 -22.74 -5.25
C LYS A 64 3.85 -23.51 -5.75
N MET A 65 4.73 -22.90 -6.54
CA MET A 65 5.96 -23.56 -6.99
C MET A 65 6.86 -24.01 -5.82
N ARG A 66 6.94 -23.19 -4.76
CA ARG A 66 7.70 -23.54 -3.54
C ARG A 66 7.03 -24.66 -2.77
N LEU A 67 5.72 -24.61 -2.62
CA LEU A 67 4.93 -25.68 -2.01
C LEU A 67 5.10 -27.01 -2.74
N ASP A 68 4.96 -27.02 -4.07
CA ASP A 68 5.11 -28.22 -4.90
C ASP A 68 6.52 -28.82 -4.78
N SER A 69 7.55 -27.97 -4.71
CA SER A 69 8.93 -28.41 -4.50
C SER A 69 9.12 -29.03 -3.11
N ALA A 70 8.55 -28.42 -2.06
CA ALA A 70 8.62 -28.95 -0.71
C ALA A 70 7.89 -30.29 -0.58
N LEU A 71 6.68 -30.40 -1.16
CA LEU A 71 5.91 -31.64 -1.19
C LEU A 71 6.67 -32.80 -1.87
N GLN A 72 7.40 -32.53 -2.96
CA GLN A 72 8.22 -33.53 -3.63
C GLN A 72 9.43 -33.97 -2.80
N ALA A 73 10.00 -33.06 -2.00
CA ALA A 73 11.16 -33.34 -1.15
C ALA A 73 10.78 -33.99 0.19
N HIS A 74 9.52 -33.85 0.62
CA HIS A 74 9.01 -34.29 1.91
C HIS A 74 8.98 -35.83 2.03
N LYS A 75 9.46 -36.35 3.16
CA LYS A 75 9.61 -37.79 3.43
C LYS A 75 8.83 -38.20 4.67
N ALA A 76 8.55 -39.50 4.77
CA ALA A 76 7.95 -40.06 5.97
C ALA A 76 8.85 -39.80 7.19
N GLY A 77 8.26 -39.23 8.25
CA GLY A 77 8.96 -38.85 9.48
C GLY A 77 9.42 -37.39 9.52
N ASP A 78 9.37 -36.67 8.40
CA ASP A 78 9.57 -35.22 8.40
C ASP A 78 8.41 -34.51 9.12
N ARG A 79 8.66 -33.30 9.62
CA ARG A 79 7.62 -32.47 10.24
C ARG A 79 6.58 -32.05 9.22
N PRO A 80 5.28 -31.96 9.59
CA PRO A 80 4.24 -31.51 8.68
C PRO A 80 4.58 -30.15 8.07
N LEU A 81 4.22 -29.97 6.80
CA LEU A 81 4.44 -28.71 6.10
C LEU A 81 3.39 -27.68 6.52
N ALA A 82 3.80 -26.41 6.60
CA ALA A 82 2.89 -25.30 6.87
C ALA A 82 3.18 -24.05 6.02
N ILE A 83 2.19 -23.19 5.91
CA ILE A 83 2.30 -21.82 5.41
C ILE A 83 1.96 -20.89 6.56
N ILE A 84 2.69 -19.79 6.68
CA ILE A 84 2.31 -18.68 7.55
C ILE A 84 1.90 -17.50 6.68
N SER A 85 0.76 -16.90 6.94
CA SER A 85 0.25 -15.77 6.20
C SER A 85 -0.09 -14.62 7.15
N ASP A 86 0.28 -13.41 6.77
CA ASP A 86 -0.47 -12.23 7.18
C ASP A 86 -1.92 -12.26 6.59
N ILE A 87 -2.81 -11.40 7.10
CA ILE A 87 -4.19 -11.28 6.65
C ILE A 87 -4.38 -10.08 5.71
N ASP A 88 -4.18 -8.87 6.21
CA ASP A 88 -4.59 -7.62 5.58
C ASP A 88 -3.68 -7.23 4.42
N ASP A 89 -4.26 -7.00 3.25
CA ASP A 89 -3.55 -6.78 1.98
C ASP A 89 -2.58 -7.90 1.59
N THR A 90 -2.68 -9.06 2.25
CA THR A 90 -2.01 -10.31 1.89
C THR A 90 -3.02 -11.30 1.30
N VAL A 91 -3.94 -11.82 2.13
CA VAL A 91 -5.00 -12.75 1.69
C VAL A 91 -6.38 -12.09 1.67
N LEU A 92 -6.54 -10.96 2.36
CA LEU A 92 -7.77 -10.18 2.46
C LEU A 92 -7.49 -8.72 2.05
N SER A 93 -8.13 -8.24 1.00
CA SER A 93 -7.94 -6.89 0.45
C SER A 93 -8.74 -5.83 1.21
N SER A 94 -8.08 -4.70 1.47
CA SER A 94 -8.68 -3.48 2.03
C SER A 94 -9.05 -2.43 0.97
N ASN A 95 -9.11 -2.78 -0.32
CA ASN A 95 -9.30 -1.80 -1.41
C ASN A 95 -10.54 -0.89 -1.24
N SER A 96 -11.65 -1.42 -0.70
CA SER A 96 -12.87 -0.63 -0.46
C SER A 96 -12.72 0.38 0.67
N TYR A 97 -11.95 0.04 1.72
CA TYR A 97 -11.57 0.98 2.78
C TYR A 97 -10.76 2.15 2.20
N TRP A 98 -9.73 1.87 1.40
CA TRP A 98 -8.92 2.92 0.79
C TRP A 98 -9.72 3.81 -0.18
N GLY A 99 -10.70 3.23 -0.90
CA GLY A 99 -11.65 4.02 -1.69
C GLY A 99 -12.50 4.97 -0.83
N TYR A 100 -12.95 4.52 0.34
CA TYR A 100 -13.64 5.37 1.31
C TYR A 100 -12.74 6.50 1.83
N MET A 101 -11.47 6.22 2.11
CA MET A 101 -10.51 7.22 2.59
C MET A 101 -10.33 8.37 1.58
N ILE A 102 -10.18 8.04 0.30
CA ILE A 102 -10.12 9.04 -0.79
C ILE A 102 -11.41 9.87 -0.85
N ASN A 103 -12.57 9.21 -0.87
CA ASN A 103 -13.87 9.91 -0.94
C ASN A 103 -14.15 10.77 0.30
N SER A 104 -13.51 10.47 1.42
CA SER A 104 -13.63 11.20 2.69
C SER A 104 -12.53 12.27 2.87
N GLY A 105 -11.66 12.47 1.88
CA GLY A 105 -10.58 13.46 1.93
C GLY A 105 -9.49 13.16 2.97
N LYS A 106 -9.32 11.89 3.35
CA LYS A 106 -8.29 11.45 4.30
C LYS A 106 -6.99 11.12 3.56
N GLU A 107 -5.86 11.47 4.15
CA GLU A 107 -4.53 11.35 3.51
C GLU A 107 -3.64 10.27 4.14
N PHE A 108 -4.06 9.70 5.27
CA PHE A 108 -3.38 8.62 5.98
C PHE A 108 -4.44 7.65 6.53
N PHE A 109 -4.00 6.49 7.03
CA PHE A 109 -4.84 5.53 7.73
C PHE A 109 -5.61 6.19 8.90
N ASP A 110 -6.83 5.73 9.18
CA ASP A 110 -7.70 6.25 10.22
C ASP A 110 -8.37 5.08 10.96
N ASP A 111 -7.97 4.86 12.22
CA ASP A 111 -8.44 3.74 13.04
C ASP A 111 -9.96 3.69 13.16
N ALA A 112 -10.61 4.84 13.39
CA ALA A 112 -12.05 4.90 13.58
C ALA A 112 -12.81 4.50 12.30
N ALA A 113 -12.32 4.92 11.12
CA ALA A 113 -12.87 4.49 9.84
C ALA A 113 -12.62 2.99 9.58
N TRP A 114 -11.43 2.50 9.93
CA TRP A 114 -11.07 1.09 9.79
C TRP A 114 -11.95 0.18 10.64
N ASP A 115 -12.09 0.48 11.93
CA ASP A 115 -12.92 -0.26 12.89
C ASP A 115 -14.37 -0.36 12.41
N LYS A 116 -14.91 0.76 11.94
CA LYS A 116 -16.25 0.81 11.38
C LYS A 116 -16.37 -0.05 10.11
N TRP A 117 -15.41 0.08 9.20
CA TRP A 117 -15.42 -0.66 7.93
C TRP A 117 -15.29 -2.17 8.14
N VAL A 118 -14.42 -2.63 9.06
CA VAL A 118 -14.26 -4.06 9.38
C VAL A 118 -15.58 -4.66 9.88
N ALA A 119 -16.32 -3.92 10.70
CA ALA A 119 -17.59 -4.37 11.26
C ALA A 119 -18.74 -4.36 10.25
N GLU A 120 -18.82 -3.36 9.37
CA GLU A 120 -19.95 -3.16 8.45
C GLU A 120 -19.79 -3.86 7.09
N ASN A 121 -18.57 -3.86 6.54
CA ASN A 121 -18.28 -4.32 5.18
C ASN A 121 -17.25 -5.45 5.17
N GLY A 122 -16.12 -5.22 5.85
CA GLY A 122 -14.97 -6.10 5.88
C GLY A 122 -14.23 -6.23 4.55
N PRO A 123 -13.04 -6.87 4.57
CA PRO A 123 -12.29 -7.18 3.37
C PRO A 123 -12.91 -8.32 2.56
N VAL A 124 -12.45 -8.44 1.32
CA VAL A 124 -12.67 -9.61 0.44
C VAL A 124 -11.35 -10.29 0.12
N ALA A 125 -11.35 -11.53 -0.35
CA ALA A 125 -10.12 -12.22 -0.70
C ALA A 125 -9.30 -11.47 -1.77
N THR A 126 -7.98 -11.48 -1.63
CA THR A 126 -7.07 -10.98 -2.68
C THR A 126 -7.02 -11.95 -3.87
N PRO A 127 -6.67 -11.46 -5.08
CA PRO A 127 -6.60 -12.31 -6.26
C PRO A 127 -5.68 -13.53 -6.06
N GLY A 128 -6.19 -14.73 -6.33
CA GLY A 128 -5.42 -15.99 -6.19
C GLY A 128 -5.32 -16.58 -4.77
N ALA A 129 -5.66 -15.84 -3.71
CA ALA A 129 -5.51 -16.33 -2.33
C ALA A 129 -6.36 -17.56 -2.04
N VAL A 130 -7.65 -17.51 -2.39
CA VAL A 130 -8.60 -18.62 -2.15
C VAL A 130 -8.16 -19.88 -2.87
N GLU A 131 -7.74 -19.76 -4.14
CA GLU A 131 -7.30 -20.91 -4.94
C GLU A 131 -6.04 -21.53 -4.35
N PHE A 132 -5.01 -20.72 -4.07
CA PHE A 132 -3.74 -21.22 -3.57
C PHE A 132 -3.86 -21.85 -2.18
N LEU A 133 -4.59 -21.23 -1.25
CA LEU A 133 -4.69 -21.74 0.11
C LEU A 133 -5.56 -22.99 0.19
N ASN A 134 -6.65 -23.07 -0.58
CA ASN A 134 -7.42 -24.31 -0.68
C ASN A 134 -6.62 -25.43 -1.38
N TYR A 135 -5.76 -25.08 -2.36
CA TYR A 135 -4.80 -26.03 -2.91
C TYR A 135 -3.86 -26.56 -1.83
N ALA A 136 -3.27 -25.70 -1.00
CA ALA A 136 -2.42 -26.12 0.12
C ALA A 136 -3.15 -27.07 1.09
N GLN A 137 -4.38 -26.71 1.48
CA GLN A 137 -5.23 -27.57 2.31
C GLN A 137 -5.45 -28.94 1.66
N SER A 138 -5.76 -28.99 0.35
CA SER A 138 -5.99 -30.25 -0.37
C SER A 138 -4.74 -31.16 -0.43
N LYS A 139 -3.55 -30.59 -0.20
CA LYS A 139 -2.28 -31.31 -0.13
C LYS A 139 -1.88 -31.66 1.31
N GLY A 140 -2.75 -31.42 2.29
CA GLY A 140 -2.47 -31.68 3.69
C GLY A 140 -1.48 -30.70 4.32
N VAL A 141 -1.30 -29.51 3.72
CA VAL A 141 -0.43 -28.46 4.25
C VAL A 141 -1.27 -27.47 5.04
N GLU A 142 -0.89 -27.24 6.30
CA GLU A 142 -1.60 -26.31 7.17
C GLU A 142 -1.33 -24.86 6.79
N VAL A 143 -2.32 -23.98 7.00
CA VAL A 143 -2.18 -22.53 6.79
C VAL A 143 -2.48 -21.84 8.11
N PHE A 144 -1.51 -21.09 8.63
CA PHE A 144 -1.65 -20.28 9.83
C PHE A 144 -1.75 -18.80 9.46
N TYR A 145 -2.74 -18.11 10.02
CA TYR A 145 -2.94 -16.67 9.83
C TYR A 145 -2.46 -15.92 11.07
N VAL A 146 -1.53 -14.99 10.89
CA VAL A 146 -0.96 -14.19 11.99
C VAL A 146 -1.11 -12.71 11.65
N THR A 147 -2.05 -12.04 12.32
CA THR A 147 -2.40 -10.64 12.09
C THR A 147 -2.08 -9.78 13.31
N SER A 148 -1.88 -8.48 13.09
CA SER A 148 -1.71 -7.46 14.14
C SER A 148 -2.90 -6.49 14.20
N ARG A 149 -4.08 -6.90 13.73
CA ARG A 149 -5.30 -6.08 13.84
C ARG A 149 -5.63 -5.75 15.30
N ASP A 150 -6.21 -4.58 15.51
CA ASP A 150 -6.93 -4.22 16.73
C ASP A 150 -8.20 -3.45 16.38
N GLN A 151 -9.35 -4.03 16.68
CA GLN A 151 -10.70 -3.45 16.64
C GLN A 151 -11.34 -3.57 18.04
N GLY A 152 -10.53 -3.61 19.10
CA GLY A 152 -10.99 -3.86 20.47
C GLY A 152 -11.33 -5.33 20.73
N ASP A 153 -12.24 -5.59 21.67
CA ASP A 153 -12.50 -6.96 22.15
C ASP A 153 -13.08 -7.91 21.10
N LYS A 154 -13.66 -7.37 20.03
CA LYS A 154 -14.21 -8.14 18.91
C LYS A 154 -13.23 -8.46 17.78
N THR A 155 -11.98 -7.99 17.89
CA THR A 155 -10.97 -8.16 16.82
C THR A 155 -10.87 -9.59 16.32
N TYR A 156 -10.79 -10.54 17.26
CA TYR A 156 -10.66 -11.95 16.91
C TYR A 156 -11.88 -12.48 16.15
N GLU A 157 -13.08 -12.15 16.63
CA GLU A 157 -14.35 -12.54 16.01
C GLU A 157 -14.46 -12.00 14.58
N TYR A 158 -14.08 -10.73 14.36
CA TYR A 158 -14.09 -10.11 13.05
C TYR A 158 -13.07 -10.73 12.10
N ALA A 159 -11.82 -10.91 12.53
CA ALA A 159 -10.79 -11.55 11.72
C ALA A 159 -11.24 -12.97 11.30
N LEU A 160 -11.75 -13.76 12.24
CA LEU A 160 -12.25 -15.11 11.98
C LEU A 160 -13.44 -15.11 11.02
N ALA A 161 -14.40 -14.21 11.21
CA ALA A 161 -15.56 -14.07 10.32
C ALA A 161 -15.14 -13.65 8.90
N ASN A 162 -14.17 -12.74 8.75
CA ASN A 162 -13.69 -12.31 7.44
C ASN A 162 -12.98 -13.45 6.68
N LEU A 163 -12.18 -14.27 7.36
CA LEU A 163 -11.57 -15.47 6.77
C LEU A 163 -12.65 -16.46 6.28
N ARG A 164 -13.67 -16.72 7.11
CA ARG A 164 -14.80 -17.61 6.77
C ARG A 164 -15.62 -17.10 5.60
N ASN A 165 -15.97 -15.81 5.60
CA ASN A 165 -16.75 -15.18 4.53
C ASN A 165 -16.02 -15.25 3.19
N SER A 166 -14.69 -15.16 3.22
CA SER A 166 -13.83 -15.31 2.04
C SER A 166 -13.53 -16.77 1.65
N LYS A 167 -14.09 -17.74 2.39
CA LYS A 167 -13.89 -19.18 2.17
C LYS A 167 -12.41 -19.59 2.19
N LEU A 168 -11.64 -18.93 3.05
CA LEU A 168 -10.25 -19.31 3.31
C LEU A 168 -10.22 -20.53 4.24
N PRO A 169 -9.33 -21.51 3.97
CA PRO A 169 -9.27 -22.73 4.76
C PRO A 169 -8.71 -22.43 6.15
N PHE A 170 -8.92 -23.36 7.10
CA PHE A 170 -8.38 -23.25 8.46
C PHE A 170 -8.81 -21.97 9.21
N ALA A 171 -10.03 -21.48 8.94
CA ALA A 171 -10.61 -20.36 9.66
C ALA A 171 -11.18 -20.82 11.03
N ASP A 172 -10.27 -21.12 11.96
CA ASP A 172 -10.54 -21.60 13.32
C ASP A 172 -9.50 -21.10 14.34
N GLU A 173 -9.68 -21.48 15.61
CA GLU A 173 -8.87 -21.05 16.76
C GLU A 173 -7.42 -21.55 16.75
N LYS A 174 -7.17 -22.73 16.18
CA LYS A 174 -5.81 -23.27 16.12
C LYS A 174 -4.94 -22.47 15.15
N HIS A 175 -5.53 -21.98 14.07
CA HIS A 175 -4.78 -21.44 12.94
C HIS A 175 -4.77 -19.91 12.87
N LEU A 176 -5.72 -19.22 13.51
CA LEU A 176 -5.75 -17.76 13.59
C LEU A 176 -5.09 -17.26 14.89
N THR A 177 -4.11 -16.38 14.75
CA THR A 177 -3.51 -15.62 15.86
C THR A 177 -3.65 -14.12 15.59
N VAL A 178 -4.16 -13.40 16.59
CA VAL A 178 -4.36 -11.95 16.55
C VAL A 178 -3.51 -11.31 17.64
N TYR A 179 -2.65 -10.37 17.25
CA TYR A 179 -1.90 -9.52 18.17
C TYR A 179 -2.48 -8.12 18.20
N ARG A 180 -3.12 -7.74 19.31
CA ARG A 180 -3.69 -6.38 19.50
C ARG A 180 -2.66 -5.41 20.07
N ASP A 181 -1.91 -5.84 21.07
CA ASP A 181 -0.98 -4.96 21.80
C ASP A 181 0.42 -4.82 21.15
N THR A 182 0.65 -5.53 20.04
CA THR A 182 1.95 -5.53 19.38
C THR A 182 1.88 -5.91 17.91
N SER A 183 2.76 -5.32 17.10
CA SER A 183 3.00 -5.80 15.75
C SER A 183 4.03 -6.93 15.67
N ASN A 184 4.57 -7.41 16.80
CA ASN A 184 5.59 -8.46 16.78
C ASN A 184 4.98 -9.85 16.59
N LYS A 185 4.96 -10.33 15.34
CA LYS A 185 4.45 -11.65 14.95
C LYS A 185 5.43 -12.80 15.19
N GLU A 186 6.70 -12.49 15.49
CA GLU A 186 7.78 -13.47 15.62
C GLU A 186 7.52 -14.58 16.65
N PRO A 187 6.92 -14.32 17.84
CA PRO A 187 6.68 -15.38 18.81
C PRO A 187 5.82 -16.52 18.24
N ARG A 188 4.70 -16.20 17.57
CA ARG A 188 3.84 -17.20 16.93
C ARG A 188 4.53 -17.87 15.75
N GLN A 189 5.30 -17.13 14.97
CA GLN A 189 6.06 -17.69 13.84
C GLN A 189 7.08 -18.74 14.31
N LEU A 190 7.81 -18.44 15.39
CA LEU A 190 8.76 -19.37 15.99
C LEU A 190 8.07 -20.56 16.64
N GLU A 191 6.90 -20.37 17.26
CA GLU A 191 6.09 -21.46 17.81
C GLU A 191 5.67 -22.45 16.70
N ILE A 192 5.04 -21.96 15.63
CA ILE A 192 4.66 -22.79 14.47
C ILE A 192 5.89 -23.49 13.87
N ALA A 193 7.01 -22.77 13.74
CA ALA A 193 8.24 -23.32 13.17
C ALA A 193 8.93 -24.39 14.05
N LYS A 194 8.48 -24.65 15.29
CA LYS A 194 8.93 -25.80 16.09
C LYS A 194 8.27 -27.10 15.63
N ASP A 195 6.97 -27.04 15.36
CA ASP A 195 6.17 -28.23 15.06
C ASP A 195 6.03 -28.48 13.56
N TYR A 196 6.17 -27.43 12.74
CA TYR A 196 5.99 -27.50 11.29
C TYR A 196 7.26 -27.09 10.53
N GLU A 197 7.43 -27.66 9.34
CA GLU A 197 8.29 -27.08 8.32
C GLU A 197 7.51 -26.01 7.55
N VAL A 198 7.73 -24.74 7.92
CA VAL A 198 7.14 -23.61 7.20
C VAL A 198 7.73 -23.55 5.80
N VAL A 199 6.94 -23.69 4.75
CA VAL A 199 7.44 -23.70 3.36
C VAL A 199 7.59 -22.28 2.82
N VAL A 200 6.56 -21.46 3.02
CA VAL A 200 6.53 -20.04 2.64
C VAL A 200 5.85 -19.22 3.71
N MET A 201 6.26 -17.96 3.79
CA MET A 201 5.63 -16.88 4.55
C MET A 201 5.06 -15.88 3.56
N LEU A 202 3.80 -15.49 3.75
CA LEU A 202 3.06 -14.57 2.90
C LEU A 202 2.83 -13.27 3.66
N GLY A 203 3.11 -12.13 3.03
CA GLY A 203 2.91 -10.82 3.65
C GLY A 203 3.06 -9.67 2.66
N ASP A 204 2.45 -8.53 2.94
CA ASP A 204 2.67 -7.26 2.25
C ASP A 204 3.73 -6.39 2.95
N ASN A 205 4.04 -6.72 4.21
CA ASN A 205 4.94 -5.96 5.06
C ASN A 205 6.14 -6.83 5.49
N LEU A 206 7.37 -6.28 5.46
CA LEU A 206 8.55 -7.08 5.80
C LEU A 206 8.52 -7.64 7.24
N ASN A 207 7.85 -6.96 8.16
CA ASN A 207 7.68 -7.44 9.54
C ASN A 207 6.84 -8.73 9.62
N ASP A 208 6.12 -9.11 8.55
CA ASP A 208 5.46 -10.41 8.45
C ASP A 208 6.44 -11.56 8.24
N PHE A 209 7.69 -11.26 7.88
CA PHE A 209 8.72 -12.28 7.66
C PHE A 209 9.70 -12.38 8.83
N LYS A 210 10.18 -11.25 9.34
CA LYS A 210 11.11 -11.19 10.47
C LYS A 210 10.95 -9.88 11.25
N ARG A 211 11.07 -9.94 12.58
CA ARG A 211 10.98 -8.74 13.43
C ARG A 211 12.08 -7.71 13.17
N LYS A 212 13.25 -8.14 12.66
CA LYS A 212 14.40 -7.24 12.44
C LYS A 212 14.09 -6.02 11.57
N TYR A 213 13.10 -6.10 10.67
CA TYR A 213 12.73 -4.98 9.79
C TYR A 213 11.89 -3.89 10.47
N TYR A 214 11.46 -4.10 11.72
CA TYR A 214 10.71 -3.12 12.50
C TYR A 214 11.65 -2.03 13.04
N VAL A 215 12.02 -1.10 12.17
CA VAL A 215 12.92 0.03 12.46
C VAL A 215 12.31 1.35 11.97
N SER A 216 12.76 2.47 12.52
CA SER A 216 12.29 3.83 12.19
C SER A 216 13.30 4.62 11.33
N ASP A 217 14.07 3.91 10.50
CA ASP A 217 15.03 4.51 9.57
C ASP A 217 14.96 3.82 8.20
N VAL A 218 14.82 4.60 7.14
CA VAL A 218 14.66 4.10 5.76
C VAL A 218 15.89 3.34 5.28
N GLN A 219 17.10 3.86 5.53
CA GLN A 219 18.34 3.25 5.03
C GLN A 219 18.63 1.95 5.77
N GLN A 220 18.45 1.93 7.09
CA GLN A 220 18.56 0.74 7.93
C GLN A 220 17.58 -0.33 7.48
N ARG A 221 16.32 0.03 7.24
CA ARG A 221 15.31 -0.93 6.75
C ARG A 221 15.70 -1.51 5.39
N MET A 222 16.21 -0.69 4.47
CA MET A 222 16.71 -1.16 3.16
C MET A 222 17.92 -2.08 3.30
N ALA A 223 18.87 -1.78 4.18
CA ALA A 223 20.05 -2.59 4.43
C ALA A 223 19.67 -3.97 4.97
N LEU A 224 18.82 -4.02 6.00
CA LEU A 224 18.32 -5.25 6.60
C LEU A 224 17.57 -6.11 5.58
N MET A 225 16.74 -5.49 4.73
CA MET A 225 16.07 -6.18 3.62
C MET A 225 17.09 -6.79 2.65
N THR A 226 18.13 -6.04 2.31
CA THR A 226 19.17 -6.47 1.36
C THR A 226 19.94 -7.69 1.85
N GLU A 227 20.16 -7.84 3.16
CA GLU A 227 20.75 -9.04 3.76
C GLU A 227 19.97 -10.32 3.43
N ASP A 228 18.64 -10.21 3.34
CA ASP A 228 17.74 -11.33 3.06
C ASP A 228 17.25 -11.36 1.60
N LYS A 229 17.88 -10.61 0.67
CA LYS A 229 17.41 -10.47 -0.72
C LYS A 229 17.14 -11.79 -1.45
N GLN A 230 17.86 -12.86 -1.08
CA GLN A 230 17.70 -14.19 -1.67
C GLN A 230 16.45 -14.95 -1.18
N GLN A 231 15.82 -14.50 -0.09
CA GLN A 231 14.63 -15.12 0.50
C GLN A 231 13.34 -14.72 -0.23
N PHE A 232 13.31 -13.55 -0.87
CA PHE A 232 12.15 -13.09 -1.63
C PHE A 232 11.92 -13.97 -2.87
N GLY A 233 10.68 -14.44 -3.03
CA GLY A 233 10.31 -15.47 -4.01
C GLY A 233 10.80 -16.87 -3.64
N ARG A 234 11.35 -17.06 -2.44
CA ARG A 234 11.68 -18.36 -1.82
C ARG A 234 10.85 -18.53 -0.56
N LYS A 235 11.42 -18.22 0.61
CA LYS A 235 10.74 -18.30 1.90
C LYS A 235 9.74 -17.16 2.07
N PHE A 236 10.02 -15.99 1.50
CA PHE A 236 9.18 -14.80 1.62
C PHE A 236 8.49 -14.52 0.29
N VAL A 237 7.16 -14.51 0.29
CA VAL A 237 6.36 -14.09 -0.85
C VAL A 237 5.72 -12.77 -0.46
N LEU A 238 6.18 -11.70 -1.10
CA LEU A 238 5.81 -10.32 -0.81
C LEU A 238 4.70 -9.85 -1.76
N PHE A 239 3.65 -9.25 -1.20
CA PHE A 239 2.55 -8.63 -1.94
C PHE A 239 2.66 -7.10 -1.94
N PRO A 240 2.11 -6.41 -2.98
CA PRO A 240 2.26 -4.98 -3.09
C PRO A 240 1.26 -4.23 -2.19
N ASN A 241 1.75 -3.48 -1.21
CA ASN A 241 0.96 -2.52 -0.45
C ASN A 241 1.62 -1.13 -0.44
N PRO A 242 1.15 -0.18 -1.28
CA PRO A 242 1.69 1.17 -1.36
C PRO A 242 0.98 2.19 -0.46
N THR A 243 0.00 1.80 0.36
CA THR A 243 -0.82 2.75 1.14
C THR A 243 -0.37 2.88 2.59
N ASP A 244 -0.03 1.77 3.24
CA ASP A 244 0.30 1.73 4.66
C ASP A 244 1.35 0.66 4.99
N GLY A 245 1.67 0.52 6.28
CA GLY A 245 2.62 -0.45 6.81
C GLY A 245 3.93 0.17 7.31
N HIS A 246 4.87 -0.70 7.73
CA HIS A 246 6.07 -0.27 8.46
C HIS A 246 7.09 0.51 7.61
N TRP A 247 6.89 0.59 6.30
CA TRP A 247 7.68 1.51 5.47
C TRP A 247 7.33 2.98 5.79
N LEU A 248 6.08 3.28 6.18
CA LEU A 248 5.70 4.57 6.75
C LEU A 248 6.42 4.80 8.07
N LYS A 249 6.48 3.80 8.97
CA LYS A 249 7.26 3.90 10.22
C LYS A 249 8.71 4.29 9.99
N ALA A 250 9.35 3.74 8.96
CA ALA A 250 10.73 4.08 8.62
C ALA A 250 10.90 5.56 8.21
N ILE A 251 9.84 6.18 7.67
CA ILE A 251 9.81 7.61 7.38
C ILE A 251 9.43 8.37 8.65
N PHE A 252 8.26 8.11 9.23
CA PHE A 252 7.61 8.98 10.21
C PHE A 252 8.02 8.71 11.66
N GLY A 253 8.54 7.52 11.97
CA GLY A 253 8.67 7.00 13.34
C GLY A 253 7.44 6.22 13.80
N ASP A 254 6.33 6.35 13.06
CA ASP A 254 5.04 5.72 13.31
C ASP A 254 4.45 5.15 12.00
N SER A 255 3.71 4.03 12.09
CA SER A 255 3.05 3.42 10.94
C SER A 255 1.81 4.20 10.49
N GLU A 256 1.17 4.92 11.41
CA GLU A 256 -0.09 5.64 11.20
C GLU A 256 0.07 7.12 11.57
N PRO A 257 0.94 7.86 10.85
CA PRO A 257 1.18 9.26 11.16
C PRO A 257 -0.10 10.09 10.95
N PRO A 258 -0.37 11.11 11.79
CA PRO A 258 -1.52 11.98 11.62
C PRO A 258 -1.38 12.87 10.37
N ALA A 259 -2.50 13.20 9.74
CA ALA A 259 -2.55 14.16 8.65
C ALA A 259 -2.19 15.57 9.15
N THR A 260 -0.95 16.00 8.91
CA THR A 260 -0.44 17.31 9.30
C THR A 260 0.44 17.87 8.18
N PRO A 261 0.52 19.21 8.00
CA PRO A 261 1.43 19.81 7.01
C PRO A 261 2.88 19.34 7.15
N GLN A 262 3.33 19.05 8.37
CA GLN A 262 4.66 18.51 8.67
C GLN A 262 4.83 17.10 8.12
N ASN A 263 3.84 16.22 8.31
CA ASN A 263 3.89 14.86 7.78
C ASN A 263 3.76 14.84 6.25
N SER A 264 2.89 15.66 5.65
CA SER A 264 2.81 15.78 4.19
C SER A 264 4.15 16.27 3.59
N ALA A 265 4.80 17.26 4.22
CA ALA A 265 6.12 17.73 3.81
C ALA A 265 7.20 16.63 3.96
N LYS A 266 7.15 15.85 5.04
CA LYS A 266 8.06 14.74 5.28
C LYS A 266 7.86 13.61 4.28
N PHE A 267 6.62 13.30 3.90
CA PHE A 267 6.30 12.31 2.89
C PHE A 267 6.85 12.72 1.53
N LYS A 268 6.59 13.98 1.14
CA LYS A 268 7.14 14.58 -0.09
C LYS A 268 8.68 14.54 -0.11
N ALA A 269 9.33 14.86 1.01
CA ALA A 269 10.78 14.80 1.12
C ALA A 269 11.31 13.37 0.94
N ALA A 270 10.62 12.37 1.49
CA ALA A 270 10.95 10.96 1.29
C ALA A 270 10.87 10.57 -0.19
N ALA A 271 9.76 10.93 -0.87
CA ALA A 271 9.54 10.68 -2.29
C ALA A 271 10.58 11.36 -3.19
N ALA A 272 11.05 12.57 -2.82
CA ALA A 272 12.02 13.35 -3.58
C ALA A 272 13.50 13.06 -3.21
N SER A 273 13.77 12.15 -2.26
CA SER A 273 15.11 11.95 -1.66
C SER A 273 16.22 11.55 -2.64
N ARG A 274 15.86 11.04 -3.84
CA ARG A 274 16.79 10.67 -4.92
C ARG A 274 16.51 11.44 -6.22
N ALA A 275 15.96 12.64 -6.11
CA ALA A 275 15.63 13.46 -7.27
C ALA A 275 16.89 13.82 -8.10
N TRP A 276 16.77 13.67 -9.42
CA TRP A 276 17.76 14.18 -10.37
C TRP A 276 17.98 15.68 -10.17
N GLN A 277 19.25 16.10 -10.19
CA GLN A 277 19.65 17.51 -10.16
C GLN A 277 20.08 17.90 -11.59
N PRO A 278 19.30 18.75 -12.29
CA PRO A 278 19.57 19.15 -13.67
C PRO A 278 20.75 20.09 -13.83
#